data_AF-A0AAE3U9J2-F1
#
_entry.id   AF-A0AAE3U9J2-F1
#
_cell.length_a   1.000
_cell.length_b   1.000
_cell.length_c   1.000
_cell.angle_alpha   90.00
_cell.angle_beta   90.00
_cell.angle_gamma   90.00
#
_symmetry.space_group_name_H-M   'P 1'
#
loop_
_entity.id
_entity.type
_entity.pdbx_description
1 polymer ?
#
loop_
_entity_poly.entity_id
_entity_poly.type
_entity_poly.pdbx_seq_one_letter_code
_entity_poly.pdbx_strand_id
1 'polypeptide(L)'
;MSQNRAIRLSKLRRQSGLTLREVSEKIGLSHGRIDAYESDSSIKIKRHILDALASLYHTTVDFIEEGIEPEGAETHTREVNIAEIDRLNDRQIKRLRIPIIPLSVSATFLENVDGSFVYDWKELSNLEQESVVKEPGVRYDGKTVVFKVINYSMYPAIKPGCRILCTWVEDGNWQYAQGVHVLSLRTGMLIVKRVRKYEEGRLLLVSDNPDHGEMWVGLSDVIAIWKAEYKTYELIE
;
A
#
# COMPACT_ATOMS: atom_id res chain seq x y z
N MET A 1 -22.69 12.60 -30.74
CA MET A 1 -22.29 11.28 -30.19
C MET A 1 -21.84 11.51 -28.75
N SER A 2 -22.54 10.97 -27.75
CA SER A 2 -22.10 11.09 -26.36
C SER A 2 -20.70 10.50 -26.24
N GLN A 3 -19.75 11.27 -25.73
CA GLN A 3 -18.39 10.77 -25.51
C GLN A 3 -18.43 9.72 -24.39
N ASN A 4 -17.69 8.61 -24.55
CA ASN A 4 -17.64 7.61 -23.48
C ASN A 4 -17.03 8.23 -22.20
N ARG A 5 -17.34 7.64 -21.04
CA ARG A 5 -16.87 8.12 -19.73
C ARG A 5 -15.36 8.37 -19.66
N ALA A 6 -14.56 7.48 -20.25
CA ALA A 6 -13.10 7.57 -20.24
C ALA A 6 -12.59 8.87 -20.88
N ILE A 7 -13.14 9.22 -22.05
CA ILE A 7 -12.84 10.48 -22.75
C ILE A 7 -13.29 11.69 -21.93
N ARG A 8 -14.46 11.61 -21.26
CA ARG A 8 -14.96 12.69 -20.39
C ARG A 8 -14.05 12.92 -19.19
N LEU A 9 -13.61 11.86 -18.51
CA LEU A 9 -12.67 11.96 -17.40
C LEU A 9 -11.33 12.59 -17.83
N SER A 10 -10.80 12.18 -18.98
CA SER A 10 -9.54 12.75 -19.48
C SER A 10 -9.68 14.24 -19.85
N LYS A 11 -10.83 14.63 -20.39
CA LYS A 11 -11.13 16.04 -20.67
C LYS A 11 -11.26 16.87 -19.39
N LEU A 12 -12.04 16.41 -18.42
CA LEU A 12 -12.23 17.07 -17.13
C LEU A 12 -10.87 17.32 -16.46
N ARG A 13 -10.02 16.30 -16.39
CA ARG A 13 -8.68 16.44 -15.82
C ARG A 13 -7.84 17.50 -16.53
N ARG A 14 -7.80 17.48 -17.87
CA ARG A 14 -7.04 18.45 -18.67
C ARG A 14 -7.58 19.87 -18.51
N GLN A 15 -8.90 20.04 -18.42
CA GLN A 15 -9.54 21.34 -18.17
C GLN A 15 -9.23 21.87 -16.77
N SER A 16 -9.11 20.99 -15.78
CA SER A 16 -8.66 21.34 -14.43
C SER A 16 -7.15 21.59 -14.32
N GLY A 17 -6.37 21.42 -15.40
CA GLY A 17 -4.93 21.61 -15.41
C GLY A 17 -4.12 20.56 -14.64
N LEU A 18 -4.74 19.45 -14.27
CA LEU A 18 -4.12 18.43 -13.42
C LEU A 18 -3.44 17.34 -14.25
N THR A 19 -2.29 16.88 -13.77
CA THR A 19 -1.63 15.67 -14.26
C THR A 19 -2.32 14.42 -13.68
N LEU A 20 -2.15 13.27 -14.35
CA LEU A 20 -2.64 11.98 -13.82
C LEU A 20 -2.09 11.69 -12.42
N ARG A 21 -0.84 12.10 -12.17
CA ARG A 21 -0.17 11.96 -10.88
C ARG A 21 -0.85 12.80 -9.79
N GLU A 22 -1.11 14.07 -10.05
CA GLU A 22 -1.78 14.94 -9.07
C GLU A 22 -3.20 14.47 -8.76
N VAL A 23 -3.94 13.96 -9.76
CA VAL A 23 -5.25 13.34 -9.52
C VAL A 23 -5.10 12.08 -8.67
N SER A 24 -4.10 11.25 -8.96
CA SER A 24 -3.83 10.03 -8.20
C SER A 24 -3.53 10.32 -6.73
N GLU A 25 -2.73 11.37 -6.46
CA GLU A 25 -2.38 11.84 -5.12
C GLU A 25 -3.60 12.44 -4.41
N LYS A 26 -4.40 13.29 -5.08
CA LYS A 26 -5.59 13.93 -4.51
C LYS A 26 -6.75 12.96 -4.24
N ILE A 27 -6.92 11.93 -5.07
CA ILE A 27 -8.00 10.94 -4.94
C ILE A 27 -7.56 9.72 -4.10
N GLY A 28 -6.26 9.56 -3.83
CA GLY A 28 -5.73 8.43 -3.07
C GLY A 28 -5.78 7.10 -3.83
N LEU A 29 -5.57 7.14 -5.15
CA LEU A 29 -5.52 5.95 -6.02
C LEU A 29 -4.17 5.86 -6.73
N SER A 30 -3.80 4.67 -7.22
CA SER A 30 -2.56 4.55 -8.00
C SER A 30 -2.68 5.26 -9.36
N HIS A 31 -1.56 5.79 -9.86
CA HIS A 31 -1.50 6.43 -11.19
C HIS A 31 -2.10 5.55 -12.29
N GLY A 32 -1.70 4.26 -12.34
CA GLY A 32 -2.23 3.31 -13.32
C GLY A 32 -3.74 3.07 -13.18
N ARG A 33 -4.32 3.25 -11.99
CA ARG A 33 -5.77 3.14 -11.79
C ARG A 33 -6.51 4.33 -12.39
N ILE A 34 -5.98 5.55 -12.21
CA ILE A 34 -6.54 6.77 -12.82
C ILE A 34 -6.39 6.71 -14.35
N ASP A 35 -5.22 6.29 -14.83
CA ASP A 35 -4.95 6.11 -16.27
C ASP A 35 -5.90 5.09 -16.91
N ALA A 36 -6.15 3.97 -16.23
CA ALA A 36 -7.11 2.96 -16.68
C ALA A 36 -8.54 3.52 -16.76
N TYR A 37 -8.97 4.35 -15.80
CA TYR A 37 -10.28 5.01 -15.86
C TYR A 37 -10.40 5.98 -17.04
N GLU A 38 -9.32 6.63 -17.44
CA GLU A 38 -9.29 7.56 -18.58
C GLU A 38 -9.09 6.88 -19.95
N SER A 39 -8.69 5.61 -19.94
CA SER A 39 -8.37 4.86 -21.17
C SER A 39 -9.41 3.79 -21.51
N ASP A 40 -10.10 3.21 -20.53
CA ASP A 40 -11.07 2.13 -20.74
C ASP A 40 -12.41 2.40 -20.02
N SER A 41 -13.44 2.68 -20.82
CA SER A 41 -14.79 2.93 -20.32
C SER A 41 -15.50 1.70 -19.77
N SER A 42 -14.99 0.48 -19.97
CA SER A 42 -15.58 -0.74 -19.40
C SER A 42 -15.25 -0.94 -17.91
N ILE A 43 -14.21 -0.25 -17.42
CA ILE A 43 -13.73 -0.43 -16.04
C ILE A 43 -14.73 0.18 -15.06
N LYS A 44 -15.28 -0.64 -14.16
CA LYS A 44 -16.20 -0.15 -13.12
C LYS A 44 -15.47 0.75 -12.11
N ILE A 45 -15.98 1.97 -11.95
CA ILE A 45 -15.53 2.93 -10.94
C ILE A 45 -16.49 2.85 -9.74
N LYS A 46 -15.95 2.76 -8.52
CA LYS A 46 -16.77 2.72 -7.31
C LYS A 46 -17.41 4.09 -7.05
N ARG A 47 -18.62 4.12 -6.50
CA ARG A 47 -19.39 5.36 -6.30
C ARG A 47 -18.62 6.45 -5.53
N HIS A 48 -18.01 6.13 -4.40
CA HIS A 48 -17.22 7.09 -3.63
C HIS A 48 -16.04 7.71 -4.41
N ILE A 49 -15.48 6.99 -5.39
CA ILE A 49 -14.42 7.52 -6.27
C ILE A 49 -15.03 8.46 -7.32
N LEU A 50 -16.22 8.13 -7.85
CA LEU A 50 -16.95 9.04 -8.72
C LEU A 50 -17.32 10.33 -7.99
N ASP A 51 -17.76 10.25 -6.74
CA ASP A 51 -18.07 11.41 -5.92
C ASP A 51 -16.81 12.27 -5.66
N ALA A 52 -15.66 11.64 -5.41
CA ALA A 52 -14.38 12.32 -5.24
C ALA A 52 -13.90 13.00 -6.53
N LEU A 53 -14.00 12.32 -7.68
CA LEU A 53 -13.64 12.88 -9.00
C LEU A 53 -14.59 14.01 -9.40
N ALA A 54 -15.89 13.87 -9.13
CA ALA A 54 -16.89 14.91 -9.35
C ALA A 54 -16.58 16.16 -8.54
N SER A 55 -16.22 15.97 -7.26
CA SER A 55 -15.80 17.07 -6.37
C SER A 55 -14.51 17.73 -6.86
N LEU A 56 -13.50 16.93 -7.25
CA LEU A 56 -12.21 17.42 -7.73
C LEU A 56 -12.33 18.23 -9.03
N TYR A 57 -13.19 17.81 -9.95
CA TYR A 57 -13.38 18.47 -11.24
C TYR A 57 -14.54 19.46 -11.27
N HIS A 58 -15.16 19.73 -10.12
CA HIS A 58 -16.31 20.63 -10.00
C HIS A 58 -17.47 20.27 -10.96
N THR A 59 -17.82 18.99 -11.00
CA THR A 59 -18.86 18.43 -11.87
C THR A 59 -19.77 17.47 -11.09
N THR A 60 -20.64 16.74 -11.78
CA THR A 60 -21.53 15.72 -11.19
C THR A 60 -21.15 14.31 -11.62
N VAL A 61 -21.55 13.32 -10.83
CA VAL A 61 -21.37 11.90 -11.21
C VAL A 61 -22.14 11.57 -12.48
N ASP A 62 -23.32 12.15 -12.68
CA ASP A 62 -24.15 11.93 -13.87
C ASP A 62 -23.48 12.51 -15.13
N PHE A 63 -22.78 13.64 -14.99
CA PHE A 63 -21.94 14.17 -16.06
C PHE A 63 -20.73 13.28 -16.34
N ILE A 64 -20.13 12.65 -15.32
CA ILE A 64 -18.98 11.73 -15.50
C ILE A 64 -19.40 10.40 -16.13
N GLU A 65 -20.54 9.83 -15.74
CA GLU A 65 -20.99 8.50 -16.19
C GLU A 65 -21.79 8.59 -17.48
N GLU A 66 -22.72 9.53 -17.62
CA GLU A 66 -23.69 9.59 -18.72
C GLU A 66 -23.56 10.84 -19.62
N GLY A 67 -22.95 11.91 -19.10
CA GLY A 67 -22.69 13.14 -19.86
C GLY A 67 -23.89 14.08 -19.80
N ILE A 68 -24.74 13.86 -18.80
CA ILE A 68 -25.90 14.66 -18.51
C ILE A 68 -25.39 15.89 -17.75
N GLU A 69 -25.37 17.03 -18.46
CA GLU A 69 -25.10 18.33 -17.85
C GLU A 69 -26.16 18.60 -16.78
N PRO A 70 -25.79 19.11 -15.59
CA PRO A 70 -26.77 19.45 -14.57
C PRO A 70 -27.72 20.54 -15.11
N GLU A 71 -29.02 20.23 -15.20
CA GLU A 71 -30.04 21.21 -15.54
C GLU A 71 -30.10 22.28 -14.44
N GLY A 72 -29.67 23.51 -14.77
CA GLY A 72 -30.04 24.71 -14.02
C GLY A 72 -29.39 24.94 -12.65
N ALA A 73 -28.19 24.44 -12.38
CA ALA A 73 -27.49 24.75 -11.14
C ALA A 73 -26.48 25.90 -11.35
N GLU A 74 -26.85 27.09 -10.90
CA GLU A 74 -25.89 28.13 -10.56
C GLU A 74 -24.78 27.52 -9.69
N THR A 75 -23.53 27.85 -10.00
CA THR A 75 -22.34 27.44 -9.27
C THR A 75 -22.45 27.94 -7.83
N HIS A 76 -23.10 27.16 -6.96
CA HIS A 76 -23.00 27.35 -5.53
C HIS A 76 -21.59 26.92 -5.11
N THR A 77 -20.65 27.86 -5.25
CA THR A 77 -19.43 27.90 -4.45
C THR A 77 -19.82 28.02 -2.98
N ARG A 78 -20.17 26.90 -2.36
CA ARG A 78 -19.91 26.76 -0.93
C ARG A 78 -18.40 26.71 -0.82
N GLU A 79 -17.80 27.79 -0.32
CA GLU A 79 -16.42 27.73 0.19
C GLU A 79 -16.38 26.64 1.24
N VAL A 80 -15.86 25.49 0.82
CA VAL A 80 -15.63 24.38 1.71
C VAL A 80 -14.44 24.78 2.57
N ASN A 81 -14.70 25.03 3.85
CA ASN A 81 -13.64 25.24 4.83
C ASN A 81 -12.83 23.95 4.94
N ILE A 82 -11.75 23.83 4.16
CA ILE A 82 -10.89 22.64 4.10
C ILE A 82 -10.37 22.29 5.50
N ALA A 83 -10.14 23.30 6.35
CA ALA A 83 -9.74 23.08 7.74
C ALA A 83 -10.84 22.44 8.61
N GLU A 84 -12.11 22.55 8.23
CA GLU A 84 -13.24 21.92 8.93
C GLU A 84 -13.49 20.49 8.43
N ILE A 85 -13.28 20.23 7.13
CA ILE A 85 -13.23 18.86 6.59
C ILE A 85 -12.03 18.09 7.16
N ASP A 86 -10.85 18.69 7.22
CA ASP A 86 -9.68 18.07 7.84
C ASP A 86 -9.91 17.79 9.33
N ARG A 87 -10.53 18.72 10.08
CA ARG A 87 -10.90 18.48 11.48
C ARG A 87 -11.96 17.40 11.66
N LEU A 88 -12.92 17.28 10.73
CA LEU A 88 -13.95 16.24 10.76
C LEU A 88 -13.39 14.86 10.34
N ASN A 89 -12.47 14.83 9.39
CA ASN A 89 -11.74 13.63 8.96
C ASN A 89 -10.78 13.16 10.07
N ASP A 90 -9.99 14.06 10.67
CA ASP A 90 -9.02 13.70 11.70
C ASP A 90 -9.69 13.22 13.00
N ARG A 91 -10.95 13.64 13.25
CA ARG A 91 -11.79 13.09 14.33
C ARG A 91 -12.36 11.70 14.05
N GLN A 92 -12.37 11.23 12.79
CA GLN A 92 -12.85 9.90 12.40
C GLN A 92 -11.73 8.93 11.97
N ILE A 93 -10.54 9.44 11.66
CA ILE A 93 -9.37 8.62 11.32
C ILE A 93 -8.91 7.89 12.59
N LYS A 94 -9.33 6.63 12.71
CA LYS A 94 -8.86 5.75 13.78
C LYS A 94 -7.39 5.41 13.52
N ARG A 95 -6.49 5.94 14.34
CA ARG A 95 -5.06 5.60 14.30
C ARG A 95 -4.76 4.43 15.23
N LEU A 96 -3.82 3.58 14.83
CA LEU A 96 -3.34 2.43 15.59
C LEU A 96 -1.84 2.57 15.83
N ARG A 97 -1.38 2.18 17.02
CA ARG A 97 0.05 1.98 17.30
C ARG A 97 0.41 0.57 16.84
N ILE A 98 1.30 0.48 15.86
CA ILE A 98 1.74 -0.78 15.27
C ILE A 98 3.27 -0.85 15.40
N PRO A 99 3.84 -2.00 15.79
CA PRO A 99 5.29 -2.18 15.85
C PRO A 99 5.96 -1.90 14.49
N ILE A 100 7.11 -1.22 14.50
CA ILE A 100 7.93 -0.98 13.30
C ILE A 100 9.29 -1.67 13.40
N ILE A 101 9.74 -2.26 12.29
CA ILE A 101 11.06 -2.91 12.16
C ILE A 101 11.78 -2.38 10.89
N PRO A 102 13.01 -1.86 11.01
CA PRO A 102 13.81 -1.51 9.83
C PRO A 102 14.37 -2.76 9.14
N LEU A 103 14.19 -2.88 7.82
CA LEU A 103 14.87 -3.87 6.99
C LEU A 103 16.25 -3.33 6.61
N SER A 104 17.20 -3.32 7.55
CA SER A 104 18.58 -2.91 7.29
C SER A 104 19.32 -3.94 6.44
N VAL A 105 20.22 -3.42 5.60
CA VAL A 105 21.05 -4.19 4.67
C VAL A 105 22.12 -4.91 5.49
N SER A 106 22.25 -6.21 5.27
CA SER A 106 23.31 -7.11 5.74
C SER A 106 23.43 -7.31 7.26
N ALA A 107 23.92 -8.50 7.63
CA ALA A 107 24.26 -8.95 8.97
C ALA A 107 25.33 -8.09 9.71
N THR A 108 25.55 -6.85 9.26
CA THR A 108 26.60 -5.93 9.74
C THR A 108 26.05 -4.67 10.41
N PHE A 109 24.73 -4.49 10.56
CA PHE A 109 24.16 -3.50 11.49
C PHE A 109 23.66 -4.12 12.80
N LEU A 110 23.94 -5.40 13.01
CA LEU A 110 23.49 -6.19 14.15
C LEU A 110 24.63 -6.51 15.12
N GLU A 111 25.66 -5.68 15.13
CA GLU A 111 26.62 -5.64 16.24
C GLU A 111 26.13 -4.61 17.26
N ASN A 112 25.94 -5.11 18.49
CA ASN A 112 25.70 -4.38 19.75
C ASN A 112 24.24 -4.15 20.17
N VAL A 113 23.52 -5.25 20.48
CA VAL A 113 22.85 -5.44 21.78
C VAL A 113 22.73 -6.97 22.00
N ASP A 114 23.62 -7.56 22.79
CA ASP A 114 23.51 -8.89 23.44
C ASP A 114 22.66 -10.00 22.78
N GLY A 115 22.97 -10.37 21.54
CA GLY A 115 22.58 -11.66 20.94
C GLY A 115 21.50 -11.59 19.87
N SER A 116 21.89 -11.86 18.63
CA SER A 116 21.06 -12.29 17.49
C SER A 116 19.58 -11.90 17.55
N PHE A 117 19.22 -10.72 17.04
CA PHE A 117 17.81 -10.33 16.85
C PHE A 117 17.12 -11.28 15.88
N VAL A 118 16.50 -12.28 16.47
CA VAL A 118 15.53 -13.17 15.87
C VAL A 118 14.17 -12.59 16.23
N TYR A 119 13.48 -12.03 15.24
CA TYR A 119 12.16 -11.46 15.50
C TYR A 119 11.12 -12.58 15.53
N ASP A 120 10.69 -12.97 16.73
CA ASP A 120 9.47 -13.73 16.97
C ASP A 120 8.29 -12.74 17.11
N TRP A 121 7.12 -13.10 16.59
CA TRP A 121 5.91 -12.29 16.70
C TRP A 121 5.51 -12.03 18.16
N LYS A 122 5.92 -12.89 19.10
CA LYS A 122 5.65 -12.73 20.54
C LYS A 122 6.38 -11.56 21.20
N GLU A 123 7.45 -11.07 20.58
CA GLU A 123 8.30 -10.02 21.15
C GLU A 123 8.01 -8.62 20.56
N LEU A 124 7.05 -8.54 19.63
CA LEU A 124 6.74 -7.33 18.87
C LEU A 124 6.26 -6.15 19.74
N SER A 125 5.67 -6.42 20.92
CA SER A 125 5.14 -5.37 21.80
C SER A 125 6.22 -4.46 22.39
N ASN A 126 7.47 -4.92 22.45
CA ASN A 126 8.59 -4.17 23.01
C ASN A 126 9.29 -3.27 21.99
N LEU A 127 8.90 -3.34 20.72
CA LEU A 127 9.51 -2.59 19.63
C LEU A 127 8.97 -1.16 19.57
N GLU A 128 9.70 -0.29 18.86
CA GLU A 128 9.25 1.04 18.51
C GLU A 128 7.87 0.96 17.82
N GLN A 129 6.97 1.88 18.16
CA GLN A 129 5.59 1.88 17.68
C GLN A 129 5.36 3.05 16.73
N GLU A 130 4.85 2.76 15.54
CA GLU A 130 4.45 3.75 14.54
C GLU A 130 2.93 3.98 14.55
N SER A 131 2.52 5.21 14.26
CA SER A 131 1.11 5.57 14.12
C SER A 131 0.64 5.27 12.70
N VAL A 132 -0.22 4.26 12.55
CA VAL A 132 -0.79 3.85 11.26
C VAL A 132 -2.27 4.20 11.20
N VAL A 133 -2.73 4.75 10.08
CA VAL A 133 -4.16 4.96 9.82
C VAL A 133 -4.85 3.61 9.64
N LYS A 134 -5.94 3.37 10.38
CA LYS A 134 -6.70 2.14 10.26
C LYS A 134 -7.42 2.10 8.91
N GLU A 135 -7.04 1.12 8.11
CA GLU A 135 -7.60 0.94 6.78
C GLU A 135 -8.81 0.00 6.77
N PRO A 136 -9.89 0.31 6.03
CA PRO A 136 -10.98 -0.61 5.78
C PRO A 136 -10.48 -1.91 5.11
N GLY A 137 -10.96 -3.06 5.60
CA GLY A 137 -10.61 -4.37 5.05
C GLY A 137 -9.24 -4.93 5.47
N VAL A 138 -8.45 -4.17 6.25
CA VAL A 138 -7.21 -4.68 6.85
C VAL A 138 -7.50 -5.18 8.26
N ARG A 139 -7.00 -6.37 8.58
CA ARG A 139 -7.11 -6.97 9.90
C ARG A 139 -5.94 -6.49 10.77
N TYR A 140 -6.28 -5.92 11.93
CA TYR A 140 -5.33 -5.46 12.94
C TYR A 140 -5.61 -6.22 14.24
N ASP A 141 -5.20 -7.48 14.31
CA ASP A 141 -5.48 -8.40 15.43
C ASP A 141 -4.25 -8.64 16.32
N GLY A 142 -3.32 -7.68 16.35
CA GLY A 142 -2.07 -7.78 17.11
C GLY A 142 -0.98 -8.60 16.40
N LYS A 143 -1.27 -9.17 15.22
CA LYS A 143 -0.30 -9.91 14.38
C LYS A 143 0.26 -9.06 13.23
N THR A 144 0.08 -7.74 13.30
CA THR A 144 0.45 -6.80 12.24
C THR A 144 1.72 -6.03 12.63
N VAL A 145 2.65 -5.88 11.70
CA VAL A 145 3.94 -5.18 11.88
C VAL A 145 4.22 -4.31 10.66
N VAL A 146 4.82 -3.14 10.86
CA VAL A 146 5.33 -2.30 9.79
C VAL A 146 6.80 -2.61 9.55
N PHE A 147 7.20 -2.83 8.31
CA PHE A 147 8.59 -2.97 7.93
C PHE A 147 9.04 -1.79 7.07
N LYS A 148 10.12 -1.10 7.47
CA LYS A 148 10.72 -0.03 6.66
C LYS A 148 11.72 -0.65 5.68
N VAL A 149 11.39 -0.62 4.39
CA VAL A 149 12.22 -1.21 3.31
C VAL A 149 13.34 -0.25 2.93
N ILE A 150 14.59 -0.67 3.10
CA ILE A 150 15.76 0.22 2.84
C ILE A 150 16.45 -0.11 1.50
N ASN A 151 16.24 -1.30 0.94
CA ASN A 151 16.95 -1.77 -0.25
C ASN A 151 16.07 -1.85 -1.51
N TYR A 152 16.72 -2.04 -2.65
CA TYR A 152 16.10 -2.11 -3.98
C TYR A 152 15.68 -3.54 -4.39
N SER A 153 15.77 -4.55 -3.52
CA SER A 153 15.54 -5.95 -3.92
C SER A 153 14.12 -6.19 -4.46
N MET A 154 13.15 -5.39 -4.05
CA MET A 154 11.76 -5.50 -4.46
C MET A 154 11.32 -4.36 -5.40
N TYR A 155 12.26 -3.53 -5.86
CA TYR A 155 11.98 -2.50 -6.85
C TYR A 155 11.65 -3.14 -8.20
N PRO A 156 10.63 -2.70 -8.96
CA PRO A 156 9.81 -1.50 -8.75
C PRO A 156 8.58 -1.71 -7.86
N ALA A 157 8.25 -2.95 -7.48
CA ALA A 157 7.04 -3.27 -6.72
C ALA A 157 7.01 -2.60 -5.33
N ILE A 158 8.16 -2.49 -4.67
CA ILE A 158 8.35 -1.76 -3.42
C ILE A 158 9.59 -0.88 -3.57
N LYS A 159 9.42 0.43 -3.38
CA LYS A 159 10.53 1.39 -3.45
C LYS A 159 11.29 1.41 -2.11
N PRO A 160 12.61 1.66 -2.12
CA PRO A 160 13.33 1.99 -0.90
C PRO A 160 12.74 3.20 -0.20
N GLY A 161 12.79 3.21 1.12
CA GLY A 161 12.17 4.21 1.99
C GLY A 161 10.70 3.92 2.32
N CYS A 162 10.02 3.06 1.56
CA CYS A 162 8.64 2.70 1.84
C CYS A 162 8.50 1.89 3.14
N ARG A 163 7.37 2.08 3.81
CA ARG A 163 6.92 1.25 4.93
C ARG A 163 5.85 0.30 4.44
N ILE A 164 6.01 -1.00 4.67
CA ILE A 164 5.02 -2.01 4.29
C ILE A 164 4.36 -2.57 5.55
N LEU A 165 3.03 -2.59 5.56
CA LEU A 165 2.28 -3.28 6.62
C LEU A 165 2.24 -4.77 6.29
N CYS A 166 2.64 -5.60 7.24
CA CYS A 166 2.68 -7.04 7.06
C CYS A 166 1.93 -7.76 8.18
N THR A 167 1.33 -8.89 7.85
CA THR A 167 0.58 -9.74 8.78
C THR A 167 1.33 -11.05 8.99
N TRP A 168 1.49 -11.49 10.24
CA TRP A 168 2.15 -12.77 10.55
C TRP A 168 1.46 -13.95 9.87
N VAL A 169 2.27 -14.86 9.35
CA VAL A 169 1.83 -16.13 8.78
C VAL A 169 2.08 -17.22 9.80
N GLU A 170 1.02 -17.96 10.15
CA GLU A 170 1.12 -19.00 11.17
C GLU A 170 2.08 -20.12 10.76
N ASP A 171 2.87 -20.63 11.71
CA ASP A 171 3.98 -21.58 11.46
C ASP A 171 3.58 -22.80 10.61
N GLY A 172 2.36 -23.32 10.83
CA GLY A 172 1.83 -24.46 10.07
C GLY A 172 1.34 -24.13 8.65
N ASN A 173 1.42 -22.87 8.24
CA ASN A 173 0.90 -22.37 6.96
C ASN A 173 2.00 -21.84 6.02
N TRP A 174 3.28 -21.91 6.40
CA TRP A 174 4.38 -21.35 5.61
C TRP A 174 4.52 -21.97 4.21
N GLN A 175 4.19 -23.25 4.05
CA GLN A 175 4.15 -23.95 2.77
C GLN A 175 3.12 -23.39 1.77
N TYR A 176 2.13 -22.65 2.27
CA TYR A 176 1.10 -21.99 1.47
C TYR A 176 1.41 -20.51 1.20
N ALA A 177 2.56 -20.00 1.65
CA ALA A 177 2.95 -18.61 1.43
C ALA A 177 3.06 -18.30 -0.08
N GLN A 178 2.42 -17.20 -0.51
CA GLN A 178 2.45 -16.73 -1.90
C GLN A 178 2.47 -15.21 -2.00
N GLY A 179 3.31 -14.67 -2.89
CA GLY A 179 3.48 -13.22 -3.03
C GLY A 179 4.59 -12.68 -2.13
N VAL A 180 4.58 -11.38 -1.86
CA VAL A 180 5.66 -10.73 -1.11
C VAL A 180 5.56 -11.00 0.38
N HIS A 181 6.67 -11.42 0.96
CA HIS A 181 6.80 -11.72 2.38
C HIS A 181 8.09 -11.14 2.94
N VAL A 182 8.06 -10.83 4.23
CA VAL A 182 9.25 -10.63 5.05
C VAL A 182 9.55 -11.93 5.78
N LEU A 183 10.81 -12.36 5.78
CA LEU A 183 11.27 -13.57 6.44
C LEU A 183 12.40 -13.23 7.41
N SER A 184 12.27 -13.68 8.66
CA SER A 184 13.36 -13.74 9.62
C SER A 184 14.00 -15.12 9.56
N LEU A 185 15.30 -15.17 9.32
CA LEU A 185 16.07 -16.40 9.14
C LEU A 185 16.98 -16.65 10.34
N ARG A 186 17.27 -17.93 10.62
CA ARG A 186 18.17 -18.35 11.71
C ARG A 186 19.60 -17.80 11.58
N THR A 187 19.99 -17.38 10.38
CA THR A 187 21.24 -16.67 10.11
C THR A 187 21.28 -15.24 10.67
N GLY A 188 20.18 -14.75 11.25
CA GLY A 188 20.01 -13.36 11.69
C GLY A 188 19.60 -12.42 10.55
N MET A 189 19.37 -12.94 9.34
CA MET A 189 18.92 -12.13 8.20
C MET A 189 17.42 -11.86 8.26
N LEU A 190 17.04 -10.61 8.03
CA LEU A 190 15.67 -10.19 7.82
C LEU A 190 15.51 -9.70 6.38
N ILE A 191 14.80 -10.48 5.56
CA ILE A 191 14.73 -10.25 4.10
C ILE A 191 13.28 -10.04 3.65
N VAL A 192 13.09 -9.23 2.62
CA VAL A 192 11.82 -9.10 1.90
C VAL A 192 11.98 -9.70 0.50
N LYS A 193 11.15 -10.69 0.17
CA LYS A 193 11.19 -11.42 -1.11
C LYS A 193 9.80 -11.86 -1.54
N ARG A 194 9.62 -12.15 -2.82
CA ARG A 194 8.42 -12.83 -3.33
C ARG A 194 8.57 -14.35 -3.19
N VAL A 195 7.66 -14.98 -2.46
CA VAL A 195 7.53 -16.43 -2.44
C VAL A 195 6.85 -16.87 -3.74
N ARG A 196 7.55 -17.67 -4.54
CA ARG A 196 7.08 -18.17 -5.84
C ARG A 196 6.54 -19.59 -5.77
N LYS A 197 7.27 -20.46 -5.07
CA LYS A 197 6.89 -21.88 -4.92
C LYS A 197 7.39 -22.44 -3.61
N TYR A 198 6.75 -23.53 -3.19
CA TYR A 198 7.21 -24.42 -2.13
C TYR A 198 7.51 -25.80 -2.74
N GLU A 199 8.64 -26.39 -2.39
CA GLU A 199 9.08 -27.69 -2.88
C GLU A 199 9.97 -28.35 -1.82
N GLU A 200 9.68 -29.60 -1.47
CA GLU A 200 10.50 -30.44 -0.57
C GLU A 200 10.97 -29.75 0.73
N GLY A 201 10.05 -29.04 1.41
CA GLY A 201 10.40 -28.36 2.67
C GLY A 201 11.15 -27.03 2.48
N ARG A 202 11.21 -26.49 1.26
CA ARG A 202 11.91 -25.25 0.94
C ARG A 202 11.00 -24.27 0.18
N LEU A 203 11.22 -22.98 0.39
CA LEU A 203 10.58 -21.89 -0.34
C LEU A 203 11.55 -21.34 -1.39
N LEU A 204 11.07 -21.16 -2.62
CA LEU A 204 11.75 -20.36 -3.64
C LEU A 204 11.38 -18.89 -3.44
N LEU A 205 12.39 -18.09 -3.10
CA LEU A 205 12.30 -16.66 -2.89
C LEU A 205 12.90 -15.93 -4.08
N VAL A 206 12.14 -15.01 -4.68
CA VAL A 206 12.54 -14.27 -5.88
C VAL A 206 12.45 -12.78 -5.61
N SER A 207 13.39 -12.03 -6.16
CA SER A 207 13.39 -10.57 -6.14
C SER A 207 12.44 -10.05 -7.22
N ASP A 208 11.70 -8.97 -6.94
CA ASP A 208 10.96 -8.29 -8.00
C ASP A 208 11.87 -7.39 -8.85
N ASN A 209 13.07 -7.10 -8.35
CA ASN A 209 14.10 -6.41 -9.09
C ASN A 209 14.82 -7.37 -10.04
N PRO A 210 14.82 -7.10 -11.37
CA PRO A 210 15.52 -7.93 -12.36
C PRO A 210 17.02 -8.11 -12.10
N ASP A 211 17.65 -7.14 -11.43
CA ASP A 211 19.10 -7.17 -11.13
C ASP A 211 19.42 -8.03 -9.90
N HIS A 212 18.41 -8.55 -9.21
CA HIS A 212 18.57 -9.38 -8.03
C HIS A 212 18.05 -10.81 -8.27
N GLY A 213 18.81 -11.80 -7.80
CA GLY A 213 18.52 -13.21 -8.07
C GLY A 213 17.42 -13.85 -7.22
N GLU A 214 17.29 -15.16 -7.41
CA GLU A 214 16.46 -16.07 -6.62
C GLU A 214 17.28 -16.88 -5.62
N MET A 215 16.64 -17.38 -4.57
CA MET A 215 17.26 -18.25 -3.58
C MET A 215 16.27 -19.26 -3.00
N TRP A 216 16.77 -20.43 -2.62
CA TRP A 216 16.03 -21.42 -1.86
C TRP A 216 16.30 -21.25 -0.36
N VAL A 217 15.24 -21.31 0.45
CA VAL A 217 15.33 -21.29 1.91
C VAL A 217 14.56 -22.46 2.47
N GLY A 218 15.19 -23.29 3.30
CA GLY A 218 14.50 -24.37 4.01
C GLY A 218 13.59 -23.83 5.11
N LEU A 219 12.41 -24.43 5.30
CA LEU A 219 11.51 -24.04 6.39
C LEU A 219 12.17 -24.21 7.77
N SER A 220 13.14 -25.14 7.91
CA SER A 220 13.95 -25.29 9.12
C SER A 220 14.79 -24.06 9.46
N ASP A 221 15.15 -23.26 8.46
CA ASP A 221 15.99 -22.06 8.60
C ASP A 221 15.15 -20.79 8.82
N VAL A 222 13.84 -20.89 8.70
CA VAL A 222 12.90 -19.78 8.92
C VAL A 222 12.48 -19.76 10.38
N ILE A 223 12.44 -18.56 10.97
CA ILE A 223 11.90 -18.34 12.32
C ILE A 223 10.51 -17.74 12.26
N ALA A 224 10.31 -16.75 11.38
CA ALA A 224 9.04 -16.09 11.22
C ALA A 224 8.84 -15.61 9.79
N ILE A 225 7.59 -15.62 9.35
CA ILE A 225 7.14 -15.09 8.07
C ILE A 225 6.03 -14.08 8.32
N TRP A 226 6.11 -12.93 7.63
CA TRP A 226 5.00 -11.99 7.53
C TRP A 226 4.65 -11.77 6.06
N LYS A 227 3.36 -11.82 5.74
CA LYS A 227 2.84 -11.50 4.41
C LYS A 227 2.70 -9.99 4.27
N ALA A 228 3.28 -9.43 3.22
CA ALA A 228 3.11 -8.02 2.91
C ALA A 228 1.68 -7.76 2.39
N GLU A 229 0.96 -6.89 3.10
CA GLU A 229 -0.15 -6.17 2.50
C GLU A 229 0.49 -5.09 1.63
N TYR A 230 0.20 -5.01 0.32
CA TYR A 230 0.87 -4.10 -0.64
C TYR A 230 0.53 -2.61 -0.41
N LYS A 231 0.51 -2.16 0.84
CA LYS A 231 0.22 -0.80 1.26
C LYS A 231 1.54 -0.17 1.71
N THR A 232 1.99 0.81 0.94
CA THR A 232 3.13 1.65 1.30
C THR A 232 2.61 2.88 2.05
N TYR A 233 3.10 3.11 3.27
CA TYR A 233 2.77 4.29 4.06
C TYR A 233 3.90 5.31 3.93
N GLU A 234 3.55 6.53 3.56
CA GLU A 234 4.43 7.69 3.67
C GLU A 234 4.22 8.34 5.05
N LEU A 235 5.27 8.94 5.62
CA LEU A 235 5.09 9.79 6.78
C LEU A 235 4.25 10.98 6.34
N ILE A 236 3.11 11.17 6.99
CA ILE A 236 2.50 12.49 7.03
C ILE A 236 3.28 13.22 8.12
N GLU A 237 4.24 14.06 7.71
CA GLU A 237 4.93 15.00 8.61
C GLU A 237 3.95 16.04 9.17
#